data_AF-A0AA90ZSJ6-F1
#
_entry.id   AF-A0AA90ZSJ6-F1
#
_cell.length_a   1.000
_cell.length_b   1.000
_cell.length_c   1.000
_cell.angle_alpha   90.00
_cell.angle_beta   90.00
_cell.angle_gamma   90.00
#
_symmetry.space_group_name_H-M   'P 1'
#
loop_
_entity.id
_entity.type
_entity.pdbx_description
1 polymer ?
#
loop_
_entity_poly.entity_id
_entity_poly.type
_entity_poly.pdbx_seq_one_letter_code
_entity_poly.pdbx_strand_id
1 'polypeptide(L)'
;MKEWEYLIDDKRVTWNSSFPDNELDSSDFGLAFFYSPYYMAEDDNLEVRIKGGYTIGWLITLSYLQEKDKDFIDQHKPWLNKFASIGIPSLLAHIVEEEPDFLIYQDNECSLSDIDLPACHVFVYRISQISKDDIYKFLPGFYDEGFYHVNKLSDVKDESLFYKSSYEDNLIKDDKKRKINLNKIDYSDDLMKLVRNLYDKWLPYSYVNAFSRYIYLYQVVEYFMEIAFEESLFVHIKDFNNKNINKNDLRKKIATDSEEIAKIGMVFNGISLSHSVALDFNNNVDNFLSKIGSELSGKSIGKHVYKIRNLLVHNMRLAVDYENELNDVVECFEKLIAIRLNMGMSDDHNKHMVVCDISERYKKNKKRMKKTYVQYKYGK
;
A
#
# COMPACT_ATOMS: atom_id res chain seq x y z
N MET A 1 -8.76 30.98 -21.04
CA MET A 1 -8.59 29.74 -21.83
C MET A 1 -7.18 29.78 -22.33
N LYS A 2 -6.38 28.80 -21.94
CA LYS A 2 -4.94 28.75 -22.25
C LYS A 2 -4.73 27.62 -23.24
N GLU A 3 -4.12 27.94 -24.36
CA GLU A 3 -3.78 26.99 -25.40
C GLU A 3 -2.30 26.58 -25.24
N TRP A 4 -2.04 25.28 -25.15
CA TRP A 4 -0.69 24.72 -25.20
C TRP A 4 -0.50 24.02 -26.53
N GLU A 5 0.67 24.16 -27.12
CA GLU A 5 0.99 23.54 -28.41
C GLU A 5 2.32 22.78 -28.31
N TYR A 6 2.30 21.50 -28.67
CA TYR A 6 3.49 20.67 -28.83
C TYR A 6 3.59 20.16 -30.26
N LEU A 7 4.81 20.04 -30.78
CA LEU A 7 5.08 19.48 -32.10
C LEU A 7 5.84 18.16 -31.91
N ILE A 8 5.27 17.06 -32.40
CA ILE A 8 5.92 15.75 -32.48
C ILE A 8 6.03 15.39 -33.97
N ASP A 9 7.25 15.33 -34.49
CA ASP A 9 7.50 15.17 -35.93
C ASP A 9 6.70 16.21 -36.76
N ASP A 10 5.71 15.76 -37.55
CA ASP A 10 4.79 16.59 -38.35
C ASP A 10 3.40 16.81 -37.70
N LYS A 11 3.20 16.33 -36.47
CA LYS A 11 1.91 16.40 -35.75
C LYS A 11 1.87 17.52 -34.72
N ARG A 12 0.76 18.26 -34.67
CA ARG A 12 0.49 19.35 -33.73
C ARG A 12 -0.40 18.82 -32.60
N VAL A 13 -0.03 19.01 -31.35
CA VAL A 13 -0.85 18.65 -30.19
C VAL A 13 -1.26 19.94 -29.51
N THR A 14 -2.53 20.31 -29.64
CA THR A 14 -3.09 21.55 -29.07
C THR A 14 -4.01 21.25 -27.90
N TRP A 15 -3.84 21.98 -26.80
CA TRP A 15 -4.64 21.77 -25.60
C TRP A 15 -5.24 23.05 -25.05
N ASN A 16 -6.57 23.09 -24.93
CA ASN A 16 -7.32 24.20 -24.37
C ASN A 16 -7.73 23.92 -22.93
N SER A 17 -7.04 24.53 -21.97
CA SER A 17 -7.43 24.46 -20.56
C SER A 17 -8.41 25.56 -20.19
N SER A 18 -9.49 25.17 -19.50
CA SER A 18 -10.48 26.07 -18.91
C SER A 18 -10.12 26.50 -17.49
N PHE A 19 -9.12 25.86 -16.88
CA PHE A 19 -8.66 26.19 -15.54
C PHE A 19 -7.96 27.55 -15.50
N PRO A 20 -8.09 28.29 -14.39
CA PRO A 20 -7.42 29.58 -14.25
C PRO A 20 -5.91 29.43 -14.24
N ASP A 21 -5.21 30.45 -14.75
CA ASP A 21 -3.77 30.58 -14.57
C ASP A 21 -3.45 30.67 -13.07
N ASN A 22 -2.30 30.13 -12.71
CA ASN A 22 -1.82 30.17 -11.34
C ASN A 22 -0.32 30.49 -11.31
N GLU A 23 0.12 31.09 -10.20
CA GLU A 23 1.51 31.52 -10.00
C GLU A 23 2.40 30.41 -9.40
N LEU A 24 1.94 29.15 -9.38
CA LEU A 24 2.73 28.07 -8.83
C LEU A 24 3.85 27.70 -9.80
N ASP A 25 5.03 27.43 -9.25
CA ASP A 25 6.19 26.99 -10.00
C ASP A 25 6.00 25.53 -10.42
N SER A 26 5.85 25.27 -11.73
CA SER A 26 5.68 23.93 -12.30
C SER A 26 6.82 22.98 -11.99
N SER A 27 8.02 23.50 -11.67
CA SER A 27 9.17 22.68 -11.31
C SER A 27 9.09 22.04 -9.91
N ASP A 28 8.18 22.51 -9.05
CA ASP A 28 7.90 21.88 -7.74
C ASP A 28 6.83 20.78 -7.82
N PHE A 29 6.35 20.41 -9.01
CA PHE A 29 5.27 19.43 -9.15
C PHE A 29 5.68 18.21 -9.96
N GLY A 30 5.27 17.05 -9.49
CA GLY A 30 5.45 15.77 -10.15
C GLY A 30 4.12 15.08 -10.41
N LEU A 31 4.15 14.10 -11.32
CA LEU A 31 3.00 13.28 -11.68
C LEU A 31 3.22 11.82 -11.33
N ALA A 32 2.14 11.14 -10.97
CA ALA A 32 2.02 9.70 -10.88
C ALA A 32 0.61 9.29 -11.34
N PHE A 33 0.47 8.10 -11.91
CA PHE A 33 -0.79 7.67 -12.49
C PHE A 33 -1.37 6.53 -11.67
N PHE A 34 -2.69 6.58 -11.51
CA PHE A 34 -3.43 5.57 -10.76
C PHE A 34 -4.69 5.18 -11.51
N TYR A 35 -5.05 3.91 -11.43
CA TYR A 35 -6.36 3.40 -11.80
C TYR A 35 -7.20 3.17 -10.54
N SER A 36 -8.50 3.49 -10.61
CA SER A 36 -9.45 3.10 -9.57
C SER A 36 -10.75 2.60 -10.18
N PRO A 37 -11.17 1.35 -9.88
CA PRO A 37 -12.47 0.85 -10.31
C PRO A 37 -13.63 1.35 -9.43
N TYR A 38 -13.35 2.25 -8.47
CA TYR A 38 -14.28 2.73 -7.46
C TYR A 38 -14.64 4.21 -7.64
N TYR A 39 -13.66 5.01 -8.09
CA TYR A 39 -13.78 6.44 -8.34
C TYR A 39 -13.79 6.64 -9.86
N MET A 40 -14.92 7.01 -10.44
CA MET A 40 -15.07 7.12 -11.90
C MET A 40 -15.84 8.38 -12.30
N ALA A 41 -16.45 9.07 -11.34
CA ALA A 41 -17.15 10.30 -11.61
C ALA A 41 -16.15 11.45 -11.76
N GLU A 42 -16.51 12.43 -12.59
CA GLU A 42 -15.69 13.61 -12.81
C GLU A 42 -15.35 14.37 -11.51
N ASP A 43 -16.24 14.34 -10.51
CA ASP A 43 -16.06 15.00 -9.22
C ASP A 43 -15.37 14.13 -8.15
N ASP A 44 -14.94 12.91 -8.47
CA ASP A 44 -14.21 12.00 -7.57
C ASP A 44 -12.73 12.42 -7.34
N ASN A 45 -12.49 13.71 -7.20
CA ASN A 45 -11.16 14.27 -6.97
C ASN A 45 -10.82 14.27 -5.48
N LEU A 46 -9.68 13.69 -5.10
CA LEU A 46 -9.30 13.47 -3.71
C LEU A 46 -8.07 14.26 -3.31
N GLU A 47 -8.17 14.93 -2.16
CA GLU A 47 -7.03 15.59 -1.53
C GLU A 47 -6.15 14.54 -0.84
N VAL A 48 -4.87 14.48 -1.18
CA VAL A 48 -3.93 13.52 -0.60
C VAL A 48 -3.07 14.20 0.46
N ARG A 49 -3.03 13.61 1.66
CA ARG A 49 -2.29 14.13 2.81
C ARG A 49 -1.39 13.08 3.42
N ILE A 50 -0.26 13.50 4.00
CA ILE A 50 0.49 12.66 4.93
C ILE A 50 -0.24 12.68 6.27
N LYS A 51 -0.44 11.53 6.90
CA LYS A 51 -1.11 11.42 8.21
C LYS A 51 -0.42 12.30 9.26
N GLY A 52 -1.21 13.14 9.92
CA GLY A 52 -0.71 14.12 10.89
C GLY A 52 0.05 15.31 10.28
N GLY A 53 0.10 15.39 8.95
CA GLY A 53 0.85 16.40 8.20
C GLY A 53 -0.02 17.24 7.27
N TYR A 54 0.62 17.75 6.22
CA TYR A 54 0.05 18.64 5.23
C TYR A 54 -0.39 17.89 3.97
N THR A 55 -1.07 18.62 3.07
CA THR A 55 -1.46 18.16 1.74
C THR A 55 -0.22 18.03 0.85
N ILE A 56 -0.02 16.83 0.32
CA ILE A 56 1.08 16.49 -0.59
C ILE A 56 0.67 16.61 -2.05
N GLY A 57 -0.62 16.48 -2.35
CA GLY A 57 -1.11 16.57 -3.71
C GLY A 57 -2.61 16.32 -3.83
N TRP A 58 -3.03 16.14 -5.07
CA TRP A 58 -4.41 15.81 -5.44
C TRP A 58 -4.42 14.66 -6.44
N LEU A 59 -5.27 13.67 -6.18
CA LEU A 59 -5.69 12.70 -7.18
C LEU A 59 -6.82 13.35 -7.98
N ILE A 60 -6.58 13.55 -9.27
CA ILE A 60 -7.48 14.27 -10.16
C ILE A 60 -7.91 13.32 -11.27
N THR A 61 -9.21 13.18 -11.50
CA THR A 61 -9.71 12.35 -12.60
C THR A 61 -9.32 12.97 -13.94
N LEU A 62 -9.04 12.14 -14.95
CA LEU A 62 -8.76 12.65 -16.29
C LEU A 62 -9.94 13.44 -16.86
N SER A 63 -11.17 12.99 -16.59
CA SER A 63 -12.40 13.70 -16.98
C SER A 63 -12.44 15.12 -16.41
N TYR A 64 -12.10 15.32 -15.14
CA TYR A 64 -12.06 16.67 -14.55
C TYR A 64 -11.04 17.57 -15.24
N LEU A 65 -9.88 17.04 -15.62
CA LEU A 65 -8.88 17.82 -16.35
C LEU A 65 -9.38 18.30 -17.73
N GLN A 66 -10.40 17.66 -18.29
CA GLN A 66 -11.02 17.99 -19.57
C GLN A 66 -12.21 18.96 -19.46
N GLU A 67 -12.64 19.30 -18.24
CA GLU A 67 -13.83 20.13 -18.00
C GLU A 67 -13.73 21.52 -18.64
N LYS A 68 -14.86 21.98 -19.18
CA LYS A 68 -15.05 23.29 -19.82
C LYS A 68 -16.10 24.16 -19.15
N ASP A 69 -16.99 23.58 -18.34
CA ASP A 69 -17.97 24.33 -17.57
C ASP A 69 -17.30 25.09 -16.42
N LYS A 70 -17.20 26.41 -16.59
CA LYS A 70 -16.62 27.30 -15.58
C LYS A 70 -17.43 27.31 -14.29
N ASP A 71 -18.76 27.23 -14.36
CA ASP A 71 -19.61 27.26 -13.17
C ASP A 71 -19.38 26.00 -12.33
N PHE A 72 -19.12 24.85 -12.98
CA PHE A 72 -18.74 23.61 -12.30
C PHE A 72 -17.32 23.68 -11.73
N ILE A 73 -16.34 24.19 -12.50
CA ILE A 73 -14.96 24.38 -12.03
C ILE A 73 -14.92 25.31 -10.81
N ASP A 74 -15.66 26.42 -10.84
CA ASP A 74 -15.67 27.44 -9.77
C ASP A 74 -16.36 26.94 -8.48
N GLN A 75 -17.20 25.91 -8.56
CA GLN A 75 -17.78 25.25 -7.38
C GLN A 75 -16.77 24.37 -6.61
N HIS A 76 -15.66 23.98 -7.25
CA HIS A 76 -14.64 23.15 -6.64
C HIS A 76 -13.65 23.95 -5.78
N LYS A 77 -12.86 23.25 -4.95
CA LYS A 77 -11.87 23.89 -4.10
C LYS A 77 -10.82 24.62 -4.96
N PRO A 78 -10.47 25.88 -4.67
CA PRO A 78 -9.48 26.61 -5.45
C PRO A 78 -8.11 25.92 -5.56
N TRP A 79 -7.72 25.15 -4.54
CA TRP A 79 -6.49 24.37 -4.59
C TRP A 79 -6.55 23.20 -5.59
N LEU A 80 -7.69 22.52 -5.73
CA LEU A 80 -7.86 21.48 -6.77
C LEU A 80 -7.63 22.09 -8.15
N ASN A 81 -8.27 23.22 -8.45
CA ASN A 81 -8.18 23.90 -9.74
C ASN A 81 -6.74 24.34 -10.06
N LYS A 82 -5.98 24.77 -9.03
CA LYS A 82 -4.55 25.09 -9.17
C LYS A 82 -3.71 23.85 -9.50
N PHE A 83 -3.95 22.73 -8.81
CA PHE A 83 -3.25 21.47 -9.07
C PHE A 83 -3.63 20.88 -10.45
N ALA A 84 -4.88 21.01 -10.88
CA ALA A 84 -5.31 20.65 -12.24
C ALA A 84 -4.57 21.49 -13.30
N SER A 85 -4.59 22.81 -13.14
CA SER A 85 -3.94 23.77 -14.03
C SER A 85 -2.43 23.52 -14.19
N ILE A 86 -1.72 23.15 -13.11
CA ILE A 86 -0.28 22.83 -13.16
C ILE A 86 0.04 21.41 -13.62
N GLY A 87 -0.87 20.46 -13.40
CA GLY A 87 -0.68 19.07 -13.81
C GLY A 87 -0.86 18.85 -15.31
N ILE A 88 -1.73 19.64 -15.94
CA ILE A 88 -2.06 19.55 -17.38
C ILE A 88 -0.81 19.60 -18.28
N PRO A 89 0.09 20.61 -18.20
CA PRO A 89 1.24 20.68 -19.09
C PRO A 89 2.17 19.47 -18.93
N SER A 90 2.40 19.04 -17.69
CA SER A 90 3.24 17.86 -17.40
C SER A 90 2.61 16.56 -17.90
N LEU A 91 1.28 16.45 -17.84
CA LEU A 91 0.54 15.30 -18.34
C LEU A 91 0.65 15.22 -19.87
N LEU A 92 0.49 16.36 -20.55
CA LEU A 92 0.66 16.45 -22.00
C LEU A 92 2.09 16.10 -22.41
N ALA A 93 3.09 16.66 -21.75
CA ALA A 93 4.49 16.33 -22.00
C ALA A 93 4.75 14.82 -21.84
N HIS A 94 4.21 14.19 -20.78
CA HIS A 94 4.30 12.74 -20.57
C HIS A 94 3.65 11.95 -21.72
N ILE A 95 2.43 12.30 -22.14
CA ILE A 95 1.76 11.63 -23.26
C ILE A 95 2.57 11.75 -24.56
N VAL A 96 3.10 12.94 -24.83
CA VAL A 96 3.90 13.27 -26.02
C VAL A 96 5.21 12.49 -26.03
N GLU A 97 5.93 12.47 -24.91
CA GLU A 97 7.29 11.92 -24.82
C GLU A 97 7.33 10.41 -24.58
N GLU A 98 6.44 9.88 -23.73
CA GLU A 98 6.52 8.51 -23.19
C GLU A 98 5.44 7.56 -23.73
N GLU A 99 4.34 8.12 -24.25
CA GLU A 99 3.19 7.36 -24.74
C GLU A 99 2.63 7.87 -26.09
N PRO A 100 3.48 8.13 -27.11
CA PRO A 100 3.05 8.71 -28.39
C PRO A 100 2.06 7.81 -29.15
N ASP A 101 1.99 6.51 -28.81
CA ASP A 101 1.02 5.57 -29.36
C ASP A 101 -0.44 5.95 -29.05
N PHE A 102 -0.70 6.72 -27.97
CA PHE A 102 -2.02 7.32 -27.75
C PHE A 102 -2.42 8.31 -28.85
N LEU A 103 -1.42 8.93 -29.48
CA LEU A 103 -1.57 9.99 -30.48
C LEU A 103 -1.60 9.44 -31.92
N ILE A 104 -1.33 8.13 -32.12
CA ILE A 104 -1.24 7.52 -33.45
C ILE A 104 -2.60 7.45 -34.15
N TYR A 105 -3.69 7.30 -33.40
CA TYR A 105 -5.05 7.15 -33.93
C TYR A 105 -5.79 8.46 -34.15
N GLN A 106 -5.14 9.58 -33.84
CA GLN A 106 -5.74 10.91 -33.91
C GLN A 106 -5.12 11.66 -35.08
N ASP A 107 -5.96 12.43 -35.79
CA ASP A 107 -5.54 13.33 -36.86
C ASP A 107 -4.50 14.35 -36.32
N ASN A 108 -4.03 15.27 -37.15
CA ASN A 108 -2.94 16.22 -36.83
C ASN A 108 -3.20 17.17 -35.62
N GLU A 109 -4.28 16.98 -34.85
CA GLU A 109 -4.63 17.64 -33.58
C GLU A 109 -5.09 16.57 -32.56
N CYS A 110 -4.43 16.48 -31.40
CA CYS A 110 -4.84 15.65 -30.26
C CYS A 110 -5.29 16.53 -29.08
N SER A 111 -6.46 16.24 -28.53
CA SER A 111 -6.98 16.80 -27.28
C SER A 111 -7.00 15.70 -26.21
N LEU A 112 -6.74 15.98 -24.92
CA LEU A 112 -6.99 15.01 -23.84
C LEU A 112 -8.44 14.50 -23.86
N SER A 113 -9.42 15.24 -24.40
CA SER A 113 -10.80 14.74 -24.56
C SER A 113 -10.89 13.47 -25.42
N ASP A 114 -9.86 13.20 -26.21
CA ASP A 114 -9.75 12.02 -27.05
C ASP A 114 -9.15 10.82 -26.29
N ILE A 115 -8.72 11.03 -25.03
CA ILE A 115 -8.28 10.02 -24.08
C ILE A 115 -9.45 9.71 -23.15
N ASP A 116 -10.22 8.69 -23.51
CA ASP A 116 -11.35 8.19 -22.72
C ASP A 116 -10.89 7.12 -21.73
N LEU A 117 -10.48 7.56 -20.54
CA LEU A 117 -10.03 6.72 -19.43
C LEU A 117 -10.62 7.23 -18.09
N PRO A 118 -11.93 7.11 -17.87
CA PRO A 118 -12.64 7.73 -16.75
C PRO A 118 -12.21 7.20 -15.38
N ALA A 119 -11.72 5.96 -15.31
CA ALA A 119 -11.19 5.34 -14.09
C ALA A 119 -9.73 5.73 -13.78
N CYS A 120 -9.08 6.52 -14.65
CA CYS A 120 -7.69 6.92 -14.46
C CYS A 120 -7.57 8.29 -13.79
N HIS A 121 -6.66 8.35 -12.82
CA HIS A 121 -6.39 9.51 -11.99
C HIS A 121 -4.94 9.92 -12.13
N VAL A 122 -4.73 11.22 -12.24
CA VAL A 122 -3.42 11.84 -12.21
C VAL A 122 -3.19 12.37 -10.80
N PHE A 123 -2.23 11.78 -10.10
CA PHE A 123 -1.75 12.31 -8.83
C PHE A 123 -0.74 13.42 -9.11
N VAL A 124 -1.18 14.67 -8.94
CA VAL A 124 -0.31 15.85 -9.01
C VAL A 124 0.20 16.14 -7.60
N TYR A 125 1.49 15.94 -7.37
CA TYR A 125 2.10 16.09 -6.05
C TYR A 125 3.23 17.10 -6.03
N ARG A 126 3.55 17.61 -4.83
CA ARG A 126 4.66 18.54 -4.62
C ARG A 126 5.97 17.79 -4.41
N ILE A 127 6.96 18.03 -5.28
CA ILE A 127 8.28 17.40 -5.24
C ILE A 127 9.03 17.76 -3.95
N SER A 128 8.89 19.00 -3.50
CA SER A 128 9.40 19.47 -2.20
C SER A 128 8.90 18.65 -1.00
N GLN A 129 7.85 17.85 -1.15
CA GLN A 129 7.29 17.03 -0.07
C GLN A 129 7.44 15.53 -0.31
N ILE A 130 7.33 15.09 -1.57
CA ILE A 130 7.47 13.70 -1.98
C ILE A 130 8.27 13.67 -3.27
N SER A 131 9.40 12.96 -3.27
CA SER A 131 10.14 12.71 -4.50
C SER A 131 9.44 11.65 -5.36
N LYS A 132 9.70 11.62 -6.67
CA LYS A 132 9.20 10.56 -7.56
C LYS A 132 9.59 9.17 -7.04
N ASP A 133 10.79 9.04 -6.49
CA ASP A 133 11.27 7.81 -5.87
C ASP A 133 10.65 7.53 -4.49
N ASP A 134 9.82 8.41 -3.92
CA ASP A 134 9.12 8.11 -2.66
C ASP A 134 7.71 7.58 -2.89
N ILE A 135 7.15 7.64 -4.11
CA ILE A 135 5.76 7.21 -4.39
C ILE A 135 5.53 5.76 -3.93
N TYR A 136 6.52 4.87 -4.16
CA TYR A 136 6.40 3.47 -3.80
C TYR A 136 6.21 3.24 -2.28
N LYS A 137 6.61 4.21 -1.45
CA LYS A 137 6.45 4.18 0.02
C LYS A 137 5.03 4.51 0.47
N PHE A 138 4.16 4.90 -0.45
CA PHE A 138 2.76 5.20 -0.18
C PHE A 138 1.81 4.19 -0.83
N LEU A 139 2.30 3.28 -1.67
CA LEU A 139 1.48 2.33 -2.43
C LEU A 139 0.53 1.50 -1.57
N PRO A 140 0.92 0.96 -0.39
CA PRO A 140 -0.04 0.25 0.44
C PRO A 140 -1.21 1.13 0.88
N GLY A 141 -0.96 2.42 1.15
CA GLY A 141 -1.99 3.37 1.53
C GLY A 141 -2.87 3.79 0.36
N PHE A 142 -2.31 3.94 -0.85
CA PHE A 142 -3.11 4.18 -2.06
C PHE A 142 -4.01 2.98 -2.38
N TYR A 143 -3.45 1.76 -2.32
CA TYR A 143 -4.22 0.53 -2.52
C TYR A 143 -5.32 0.37 -1.47
N ASP A 144 -5.04 0.73 -0.21
CA ASP A 144 -6.01 0.72 0.89
C ASP A 144 -7.13 1.76 0.72
N GLU A 145 -6.99 2.71 -0.20
CA GLU A 145 -8.02 3.67 -0.57
C GLU A 145 -8.57 3.40 -1.99
N GLY A 146 -8.30 2.22 -2.56
CA GLY A 146 -8.85 1.80 -3.86
C GLY A 146 -8.11 2.35 -5.09
N PHE A 147 -6.86 2.78 -4.95
CA PHE A 147 -6.03 3.29 -6.05
C PHE A 147 -4.85 2.37 -6.36
N TYR A 148 -4.75 1.94 -7.62
CA TYR A 148 -3.68 1.09 -8.11
C TYR A 148 -2.72 1.90 -8.95
N HIS A 149 -1.44 1.87 -8.61
CA HIS A 149 -0.43 2.59 -9.37
C HIS A 149 -0.25 1.95 -10.76
N VAL A 150 -0.16 2.79 -11.78
CA VAL A 150 0.12 2.38 -13.16
C VAL A 150 1.30 3.20 -13.69
N ASN A 151 2.19 2.56 -14.45
CA ASN A 151 3.36 3.25 -14.97
C ASN A 151 3.01 4.09 -16.20
N LYS A 152 2.06 3.61 -17.00
CA LYS A 152 1.58 4.24 -18.22
C LYS A 152 0.07 4.31 -18.22
N LEU A 153 -0.49 5.37 -18.80
CA LEU A 153 -1.93 5.50 -19.02
C LEU A 153 -2.44 4.37 -19.93
N SER A 154 -1.59 3.88 -20.84
CA SER A 154 -1.92 2.81 -21.78
C SER A 154 -2.26 1.49 -21.10
N ASP A 155 -1.72 1.28 -19.90
CA ASP A 155 -1.93 0.07 -19.12
C ASP A 155 -3.39 -0.08 -18.68
N VAL A 156 -4.15 1.03 -18.71
CA VAL A 156 -5.55 1.11 -18.25
C VAL A 156 -6.56 0.82 -19.37
N LYS A 157 -6.13 0.72 -20.64
CA LYS A 157 -7.06 0.50 -21.78
C LYS A 157 -7.93 -0.75 -21.66
N ASP A 158 -7.44 -1.78 -20.97
CA ASP A 158 -8.21 -2.98 -20.65
C ASP A 158 -8.50 -3.02 -19.14
N GLU A 159 -9.54 -2.27 -18.74
CA GLU A 159 -9.98 -2.18 -17.34
C GLU A 159 -10.33 -3.56 -16.74
N SER A 160 -10.67 -4.55 -17.57
CA SER A 160 -10.99 -5.91 -17.12
C SER A 160 -9.80 -6.65 -16.52
N LEU A 161 -8.59 -6.19 -16.82
CA LEU A 161 -7.35 -6.71 -16.22
C LEU A 161 -7.20 -6.32 -14.76
N PHE A 162 -7.91 -5.30 -14.28
CA PHE A 162 -7.78 -4.82 -12.92
C PHE A 162 -8.79 -5.47 -11.99
N TYR A 163 -8.32 -5.77 -10.78
CA TYR A 163 -9.10 -6.39 -9.74
C TYR A 163 -10.02 -5.38 -9.05
N LYS A 164 -11.27 -5.77 -8.81
CA LYS A 164 -12.22 -4.98 -8.00
C LYS A 164 -12.66 -5.81 -6.81
N SER A 165 -12.09 -5.54 -5.63
CA SER A 165 -12.56 -6.11 -4.36
C SER A 165 -13.99 -5.64 -4.07
N SER A 166 -14.84 -6.58 -3.68
CA SER A 166 -16.22 -6.30 -3.27
C SER A 166 -16.28 -5.68 -1.86
N TYR A 167 -15.41 -6.14 -0.96
CA TYR A 167 -15.23 -5.59 0.38
C TYR A 167 -14.84 -4.11 0.31
N GLU A 168 -13.88 -3.76 -0.54
CA GLU A 168 -13.45 -2.38 -0.70
C GLU A 168 -14.53 -1.49 -1.31
N ASP A 169 -15.27 -1.99 -2.32
CA ASP A 169 -16.40 -1.27 -2.92
C ASP A 169 -17.45 -0.89 -1.86
N ASN A 170 -17.72 -1.79 -0.91
CA ASN A 170 -18.65 -1.53 0.19
C ASN A 170 -18.10 -0.46 1.14
N LEU A 171 -16.81 -0.53 1.52
CA LEU A 171 -16.20 0.47 2.40
C LEU A 171 -16.19 1.88 1.78
N ILE A 172 -15.87 1.99 0.50
CA ILE A 172 -15.84 3.28 -0.22
C ILE A 172 -17.26 3.86 -0.38
N LYS A 173 -18.25 3.03 -0.68
CA LYS A 173 -19.65 3.49 -0.81
C LYS A 173 -20.20 4.03 0.51
N ASP A 174 -19.79 3.45 1.62
CA ASP A 174 -20.18 3.88 2.97
C ASP A 174 -19.44 5.16 3.41
N ASP A 175 -18.20 5.34 2.96
CA ASP A 175 -17.34 6.48 3.31
C ASP A 175 -17.07 7.37 2.09
N LYS A 176 -17.95 8.35 1.84
CA LYS A 176 -17.78 9.37 0.78
C LYS A 176 -16.64 10.35 1.13
N LYS A 177 -15.41 9.84 1.22
CA LYS A 177 -14.21 10.63 1.54
C LYS A 177 -13.93 11.62 0.42
N ARG A 178 -13.61 12.86 0.80
CA ARG A 178 -13.01 13.88 -0.11
C ARG A 178 -11.49 14.04 0.11
N LYS A 179 -10.92 13.22 0.99
CA LYS A 179 -9.52 13.31 1.43
C LYS A 179 -9.02 11.91 1.82
N ILE A 180 -7.80 11.59 1.42
CA ILE A 180 -7.09 10.39 1.85
C ILE A 180 -5.88 10.76 2.70
N ASN A 181 -5.64 10.01 3.78
CA ASN A 181 -4.53 10.25 4.70
C ASN A 181 -3.58 9.06 4.68
N LEU A 182 -2.42 9.25 4.05
CA LEU A 182 -1.46 8.19 3.81
C LEU A 182 -0.36 8.19 4.87
N ASN A 183 0.13 6.99 5.21
CA ASN A 183 1.37 6.85 5.96
C ASN A 183 2.51 6.60 4.99
N LYS A 184 3.63 7.28 5.21
CA LYS A 184 4.88 6.90 4.56
C LYS A 184 5.40 5.66 5.27
N ILE A 185 5.58 4.57 4.52
CA ILE A 185 6.27 3.39 5.05
C ILE A 185 7.78 3.55 4.83
N ASP A 186 8.57 3.12 5.81
CA ASP A 186 10.02 3.12 5.70
C ASP A 186 10.55 1.83 6.31
N TYR A 187 11.02 0.93 5.44
CA TYR A 187 11.43 -0.41 5.75
C TYR A 187 12.76 -0.74 5.06
N SER A 188 13.32 -1.92 5.36
CA SER A 188 14.50 -2.40 4.63
C SER A 188 14.27 -2.46 3.12
N ASP A 189 15.35 -2.33 2.34
CA ASP A 189 15.28 -2.40 0.88
C ASP A 189 14.61 -3.68 0.37
N ASP A 190 14.80 -4.80 1.06
CA ASP A 190 14.22 -6.08 0.66
C ASP A 190 12.71 -6.13 0.89
N LEU A 191 12.21 -5.62 2.02
CA LEU A 191 10.77 -5.47 2.22
C LEU A 191 10.18 -4.45 1.24
N MET A 192 10.88 -3.34 0.98
CA MET A 192 10.41 -2.34 0.01
C MET A 192 10.32 -2.90 -1.41
N LYS A 193 11.24 -3.78 -1.84
CA LYS A 193 11.13 -4.51 -3.11
C LYS A 193 9.91 -5.43 -3.13
N LEU A 194 9.65 -6.15 -2.04
CA LEU A 194 8.47 -7.02 -1.93
C LEU A 194 7.19 -6.20 -2.02
N VAL A 195 7.07 -5.13 -1.22
CA VAL A 195 5.91 -4.23 -1.21
C VAL A 195 5.68 -3.64 -2.60
N ARG A 196 6.73 -3.14 -3.25
CA ARG A 196 6.61 -2.59 -4.60
C ARG A 196 6.06 -3.63 -5.58
N ASN A 197 6.63 -4.84 -5.64
CA ASN A 197 6.12 -5.88 -6.54
C ASN A 197 4.68 -6.28 -6.20
N LEU A 198 4.34 -6.36 -4.92
CA LEU A 198 3.01 -6.72 -4.46
C LEU A 198 1.96 -5.73 -4.97
N TYR A 199 2.17 -4.44 -4.76
CA TYR A 199 1.20 -3.39 -5.08
C TYR A 199 1.30 -2.83 -6.51
N ASP A 200 2.41 -3.03 -7.22
CA ASP A 200 2.54 -2.63 -8.64
C ASP A 200 2.20 -3.77 -9.61
N LYS A 201 2.41 -5.05 -9.25
CA LYS A 201 2.38 -6.17 -10.22
C LYS A 201 1.42 -7.30 -9.91
N TRP A 202 1.07 -7.51 -8.65
CA TRP A 202 0.30 -8.71 -8.26
C TRP A 202 -1.11 -8.35 -7.82
N LEU A 203 -1.26 -7.58 -6.74
CA LEU A 203 -2.58 -7.28 -6.19
C LEU A 203 -3.50 -6.48 -7.12
N PRO A 204 -3.01 -5.53 -7.94
CA PRO A 204 -3.90 -4.76 -8.81
C PRO A 204 -4.66 -5.57 -9.86
N TYR A 205 -4.24 -6.80 -10.19
CA TYR A 205 -4.69 -7.48 -11.41
C TYR A 205 -5.64 -8.66 -11.16
N SER A 206 -6.70 -8.74 -11.95
CA SER A 206 -7.81 -9.72 -11.84
C SER A 206 -7.39 -11.16 -12.12
N TYR A 207 -6.33 -11.38 -12.92
CA TYR A 207 -5.80 -12.72 -13.19
C TYR A 207 -5.16 -13.38 -11.95
N VAL A 208 -4.89 -12.62 -10.89
CA VAL A 208 -4.38 -13.16 -9.63
C VAL A 208 -5.57 -13.59 -8.77
N ASN A 209 -5.80 -14.89 -8.69
CA ASN A 209 -6.87 -15.47 -7.88
C ASN A 209 -6.64 -15.34 -6.37
N ALA A 210 -7.68 -15.59 -5.58
CA ALA A 210 -7.66 -15.46 -4.12
C ALA A 210 -6.54 -16.29 -3.45
N PHE A 211 -6.29 -17.50 -3.95
CA PHE A 211 -5.19 -18.34 -3.46
C PHE A 211 -3.82 -17.65 -3.65
N SER A 212 -3.53 -17.18 -4.85
CA SER A 212 -2.24 -16.55 -5.17
C SER A 212 -2.06 -15.25 -4.40
N ARG A 213 -3.13 -14.44 -4.29
CA ARG A 213 -3.16 -13.23 -3.44
C ARG A 213 -2.79 -13.55 -2.00
N TYR A 214 -3.41 -14.57 -1.40
CA TYR A 214 -3.09 -14.98 -0.03
C TYR A 214 -1.61 -15.31 0.13
N ILE A 215 -1.03 -16.08 -0.80
CA ILE A 215 0.38 -16.47 -0.75
C ILE A 215 1.29 -15.24 -0.83
N TYR A 216 1.04 -14.30 -1.76
CA TYR A 216 1.83 -13.09 -1.87
C TYR A 216 1.74 -12.20 -0.62
N LEU A 217 0.55 -12.05 -0.05
CA LEU A 217 0.33 -11.33 1.20
C LEU A 217 1.02 -12.02 2.39
N TYR A 218 1.03 -13.35 2.42
CA TYR A 218 1.68 -14.12 3.48
C TYR A 218 3.21 -13.92 3.49
N GLN A 219 3.85 -13.61 2.36
CA GLN A 219 5.28 -13.27 2.35
C GLN A 219 5.59 -12.02 3.18
N VAL A 220 4.65 -11.07 3.25
CA VAL A 220 4.77 -9.91 4.15
C VAL A 220 4.68 -10.35 5.60
N VAL A 221 3.79 -11.31 5.92
CA VAL A 221 3.70 -11.91 7.26
C VAL A 221 5.00 -12.62 7.63
N GLU A 222 5.57 -13.44 6.74
CA GLU A 222 6.85 -14.13 6.97
C GLU A 222 7.97 -13.16 7.30
N TYR A 223 8.07 -12.05 6.55
CA TYR A 223 9.04 -11.00 6.84
C TYR A 223 8.83 -10.41 8.25
N PHE A 224 7.60 -10.08 8.62
CA PHE A 224 7.31 -9.57 9.96
C PHE A 224 7.44 -10.61 11.08
N MET A 225 7.33 -11.91 10.78
CA MET A 225 7.57 -12.98 11.74
C MET A 225 9.03 -13.03 12.18
N GLU A 226 9.97 -12.76 11.27
CA GLU A 226 11.40 -12.67 11.58
C GLU A 226 11.66 -11.50 12.53
N ILE A 227 11.16 -10.32 12.17
CA ILE A 227 11.28 -9.10 12.99
C ILE A 227 10.67 -9.30 14.38
N ALA A 228 9.43 -9.80 14.45
CA ALA A 228 8.73 -9.98 15.71
C ALA A 228 9.43 -11.00 16.62
N PHE A 229 9.99 -12.06 16.03
CA PHE A 229 10.78 -13.03 16.78
C PHE A 229 12.08 -12.43 17.33
N GLU A 230 12.78 -11.61 16.54
CA GLU A 230 13.99 -10.91 16.99
C GLU A 230 13.71 -9.92 18.12
N GLU A 231 12.64 -9.13 18.01
CA GLU A 231 12.19 -8.22 19.06
C GLU A 231 11.88 -8.98 20.35
N SER A 232 11.14 -10.08 20.26
CA SER A 232 10.80 -10.91 21.42
C SER A 232 12.04 -11.57 22.04
N LEU A 233 12.94 -12.11 21.21
CA LEU A 233 14.20 -12.70 21.65
C LEU A 233 15.02 -11.70 22.47
N PHE A 234 15.09 -10.44 22.01
CA PHE A 234 15.78 -9.38 22.72
C PHE A 234 15.16 -9.10 24.10
N VAL A 235 13.83 -9.00 24.18
CA VAL A 235 13.11 -8.82 25.45
C VAL A 235 13.45 -9.94 26.43
N HIS A 236 13.43 -11.20 25.99
CA HIS A 236 13.75 -12.33 26.87
C HIS A 236 15.21 -12.35 27.31
N ILE A 237 16.16 -12.00 26.42
CA ILE A 237 17.58 -11.88 26.76
C ILE A 237 17.79 -10.78 27.80
N LYS A 238 17.11 -9.63 27.65
CA LYS A 238 17.15 -8.53 28.60
C LYS A 238 16.60 -8.95 29.97
N ASP A 239 15.46 -9.64 30.00
CA ASP A 239 14.89 -10.18 31.23
C ASP A 239 15.82 -11.17 31.92
N PHE A 240 16.47 -12.05 31.17
CA PHE A 240 17.44 -12.99 31.71
C PHE A 240 18.66 -12.27 32.28
N ASN A 241 19.21 -11.29 31.56
CA ASN A 241 20.35 -10.50 32.02
C ASN A 241 20.04 -9.66 33.27
N ASN A 242 18.80 -9.19 33.39
CA ASN A 242 18.29 -8.47 34.56
C ASN A 242 17.89 -9.40 35.71
N LYS A 243 18.00 -10.73 35.54
CA LYS A 243 17.60 -11.76 36.50
C LYS A 243 16.10 -11.78 36.79
N ASN A 244 15.27 -11.26 35.89
CA ASN A 244 13.81 -11.35 35.96
C ASN A 244 13.31 -12.78 35.67
N ILE A 245 14.07 -13.54 34.87
CA ILE A 245 13.78 -14.94 34.52
C ILE A 245 15.04 -15.79 34.66
N ASN A 246 14.86 -17.10 34.90
CA ASN A 246 15.98 -18.04 34.96
C ASN A 246 16.31 -18.63 33.56
N LYS A 247 17.36 -19.46 33.48
CA LYS A 247 17.80 -20.09 32.21
C LYS A 247 16.75 -21.04 31.60
N ASN A 248 16.00 -21.76 32.43
CA ASN A 248 14.97 -22.67 31.95
C ASN A 248 13.76 -21.90 31.41
N ASP A 249 13.39 -20.81 32.08
CA ASP A 249 12.33 -19.92 31.62
C ASP A 249 12.70 -19.28 30.28
N LEU A 250 13.94 -18.78 30.15
CA LEU A 250 14.46 -18.25 28.88
C LEU A 250 14.34 -19.27 27.75
N ARG A 251 14.77 -20.51 27.99
CA ARG A 251 14.68 -21.60 26.98
C ARG A 251 13.24 -21.88 26.59
N LYS A 252 12.32 -21.94 27.55
CA LYS A 252 10.89 -22.17 27.30
C LYS A 252 10.29 -21.03 26.48
N LYS A 253 10.52 -19.78 26.88
CA LYS A 253 10.01 -18.60 26.17
C LYS A 253 10.51 -18.55 24.72
N ILE A 254 11.81 -18.77 24.49
CA ILE A 254 12.38 -18.81 23.13
C ILE A 254 11.76 -19.96 22.32
N ALA A 255 11.60 -21.15 22.91
CA ALA A 255 11.00 -22.28 22.21
C ALA A 255 9.54 -21.99 21.81
N THR A 256 8.73 -21.47 22.72
CA THR A 256 7.35 -21.07 22.43
C THR A 256 7.29 -20.00 21.34
N ASP A 257 8.10 -18.96 21.45
CA ASP A 257 8.13 -17.86 20.49
C ASP A 257 8.69 -18.27 19.12
N SER A 258 9.44 -19.37 19.07
CA SER A 258 9.96 -19.91 17.81
C SER A 258 8.90 -20.67 17.00
N GLU A 259 7.78 -21.06 17.62
CA GLU A 259 6.67 -21.72 16.94
C GLU A 259 6.02 -20.78 15.93
N GLU A 260 5.71 -21.29 14.74
CA GLU A 260 5.14 -20.50 13.64
C GLU A 260 3.86 -19.77 14.07
N ILE A 261 2.94 -20.46 14.76
CA ILE A 261 1.69 -19.88 15.26
C ILE A 261 1.93 -18.73 16.24
N ALA A 262 2.98 -18.81 17.06
CA ALA A 262 3.33 -17.76 18.02
C ALA A 262 3.89 -16.54 17.29
N LYS A 263 4.78 -16.74 16.31
CA LYS A 263 5.34 -15.65 15.49
C LYS A 263 4.25 -14.93 14.71
N ILE A 264 3.35 -15.66 14.06
CA ILE A 264 2.20 -15.05 13.35
C ILE A 264 1.35 -14.26 14.34
N GLY A 265 1.08 -14.81 15.54
CA GLY A 265 0.40 -14.08 16.60
C GLY A 265 1.06 -12.73 16.91
N MET A 266 2.38 -12.70 17.05
CA MET A 266 3.13 -11.47 17.33
C MET A 266 3.02 -10.43 16.21
N VAL A 267 2.97 -10.85 14.94
CA VAL A 267 2.80 -9.92 13.80
C VAL A 267 1.54 -9.06 13.96
N PHE A 268 0.46 -9.62 14.50
CA PHE A 268 -0.86 -8.96 14.60
C PHE A 268 -1.20 -8.46 16.00
N ASN A 269 -0.32 -8.57 17.00
CA ASN A 269 -0.61 -8.21 18.39
C ASN A 269 -1.05 -6.74 18.61
N GLY A 270 -0.66 -5.83 17.71
CA GLY A 270 -1.04 -4.42 17.78
C GLY A 270 -2.39 -4.07 17.14
N ILE A 271 -3.05 -5.02 16.47
CA ILE A 271 -4.35 -4.79 15.84
C ILE A 271 -5.45 -5.19 16.84
N SER A 272 -6.31 -4.22 17.19
CA SER A 272 -7.41 -4.48 18.11
C SER A 272 -8.37 -5.51 17.51
N LEU A 273 -8.79 -6.48 18.33
CA LEU A 273 -9.84 -7.43 17.96
C LEU A 273 -11.21 -6.75 17.77
N SER A 274 -11.38 -5.52 18.27
CA SER A 274 -12.57 -4.70 18.05
C SER A 274 -12.52 -3.87 16.76
N HIS A 275 -11.41 -3.91 16.02
CA HIS A 275 -11.30 -3.23 14.73
C HIS A 275 -12.24 -3.91 13.73
N SER A 276 -13.01 -3.14 12.96
CA SER A 276 -14.02 -3.67 12.02
C SER A 276 -13.43 -4.72 11.08
N VAL A 277 -12.35 -4.37 10.38
CA VAL A 277 -11.61 -5.28 9.48
C VAL A 277 -11.17 -6.58 10.18
N ALA A 278 -10.74 -6.52 11.45
CA ALA A 278 -10.32 -7.71 12.18
C ALA A 278 -11.51 -8.61 12.55
N LEU A 279 -12.66 -8.01 12.88
CA LEU A 279 -13.91 -8.73 13.13
C LEU A 279 -14.39 -9.42 11.85
N ASP A 280 -14.44 -8.69 10.74
CA ASP A 280 -14.86 -9.20 9.44
C ASP A 280 -13.95 -10.34 8.97
N PHE A 281 -12.63 -10.15 9.06
CA PHE A 281 -11.66 -11.21 8.75
C PHE A 281 -11.92 -12.49 9.56
N ASN A 282 -12.05 -12.37 10.89
CA ASN A 282 -12.28 -13.53 11.74
C ASN A 282 -13.61 -14.23 11.39
N ASN A 283 -14.67 -13.45 11.16
CA ASN A 283 -15.99 -13.98 10.79
C ASN A 283 -15.95 -14.69 9.43
N ASN A 284 -15.26 -14.12 8.44
CA ASN A 284 -15.11 -14.72 7.11
C ASN A 284 -14.28 -16.00 7.17
N VAL A 285 -13.23 -16.04 8.00
CA VAL A 285 -12.46 -17.26 8.22
C VAL A 285 -13.31 -18.33 8.91
N ASP A 286 -14.05 -17.99 9.96
CA ASP A 286 -14.94 -18.93 10.65
C ASP A 286 -15.99 -19.50 9.67
N ASN A 287 -16.59 -18.65 8.83
CA ASN A 287 -17.53 -19.06 7.78
C ASN A 287 -16.89 -20.01 6.78
N PHE A 288 -15.74 -19.63 6.19
CA PHE A 288 -15.01 -20.47 5.25
C PHE A 288 -14.61 -21.82 5.84
N LEU A 289 -14.02 -21.82 7.05
CA LEU A 289 -13.62 -23.05 7.74
C LEU A 289 -14.81 -23.96 8.05
N SER A 290 -15.96 -23.39 8.42
CA SER A 290 -17.19 -24.16 8.67
C SER A 290 -17.68 -24.88 7.42
N LYS A 291 -17.62 -24.24 6.25
CA LYS A 291 -18.07 -24.81 4.97
C LYS A 291 -17.20 -25.98 4.51
N ILE A 292 -15.90 -25.92 4.76
CA ILE A 292 -14.96 -27.02 4.46
C ILE A 292 -14.92 -28.10 5.55
N GLY A 293 -15.74 -28.00 6.60
CA GLY A 293 -15.78 -28.97 7.71
C GLY A 293 -14.55 -28.95 8.61
N SER A 294 -13.87 -27.81 8.73
CA SER A 294 -12.69 -27.64 9.56
C SER A 294 -13.00 -26.83 10.81
N GLU A 295 -12.62 -27.35 11.97
CA GLU A 295 -12.72 -26.61 13.22
C GLU A 295 -11.46 -25.78 13.52
N LEU A 296 -11.66 -24.66 14.22
CA LEU A 296 -10.62 -23.83 14.78
C LEU A 296 -10.88 -23.56 16.26
N SER A 297 -9.82 -23.70 17.07
CA SER A 297 -9.89 -23.39 18.50
C SER A 297 -9.33 -21.99 18.80
N GLY A 298 -10.24 -21.05 19.09
CA GLY A 298 -9.94 -19.69 19.50
C GLY A 298 -10.04 -18.65 18.38
N LYS A 299 -10.11 -17.36 18.76
CA LYS A 299 -10.55 -16.26 17.88
C LYS A 299 -9.51 -15.18 17.58
N SER A 300 -8.22 -15.43 17.81
CA SER A 300 -7.18 -14.44 17.52
C SER A 300 -6.82 -14.44 16.03
N ILE A 301 -6.54 -13.25 15.47
CA ILE A 301 -6.11 -13.08 14.07
C ILE A 301 -4.99 -14.05 13.70
N GLY A 302 -3.94 -14.16 14.53
CA GLY A 302 -2.81 -15.03 14.21
C GLY A 302 -3.14 -16.52 14.11
N LYS A 303 -4.15 -16.99 14.86
CA LYS A 303 -4.64 -18.38 14.75
C LYS A 303 -5.40 -18.60 13.45
N HIS A 304 -6.24 -17.64 13.05
CA HIS A 304 -6.96 -17.68 11.78
C HIS A 304 -5.98 -17.68 10.60
N VAL A 305 -5.01 -16.76 10.58
CA VAL A 305 -3.96 -16.70 9.55
C VAL A 305 -3.16 -18.00 9.49
N TYR A 306 -2.70 -18.53 10.63
CA TYR A 306 -1.99 -19.82 10.66
C TYR A 306 -2.84 -20.97 10.11
N LYS A 307 -4.13 -21.00 10.45
CA LYS A 307 -5.05 -22.05 10.01
C LYS A 307 -5.30 -21.99 8.50
N ILE A 308 -5.55 -20.81 7.95
CA ILE A 308 -5.71 -20.62 6.50
C ILE A 308 -4.41 -21.00 5.79
N ARG A 309 -3.26 -20.51 6.25
CA ARG A 309 -1.96 -20.88 5.66
C ARG A 309 -1.75 -22.39 5.63
N ASN A 310 -1.98 -23.09 6.74
CA ASN A 310 -1.81 -24.53 6.77
C ASN A 310 -2.81 -25.28 5.88
N LEU A 311 -4.04 -24.77 5.78
CA LEU A 311 -5.02 -25.32 4.85
C LEU A 311 -4.55 -25.16 3.41
N LEU A 312 -4.15 -23.95 3.01
CA LEU A 312 -3.75 -23.65 1.64
C LEU A 312 -2.46 -24.37 1.24
N VAL A 313 -1.51 -24.56 2.15
CA VAL A 313 -0.25 -25.27 1.87
C VAL A 313 -0.42 -26.78 1.86
N HIS A 314 -1.18 -27.36 2.80
CA HIS A 314 -1.21 -28.81 2.99
C HIS A 314 -2.49 -29.48 2.49
N ASN A 315 -3.58 -28.73 2.32
CA ASN A 315 -4.92 -29.25 2.03
C ASN A 315 -5.70 -28.37 1.05
N MET A 316 -5.02 -27.71 0.09
CA MET A 316 -5.63 -26.77 -0.86
C MET A 316 -6.88 -27.33 -1.55
N ARG A 317 -6.91 -28.64 -1.83
CA ARG A 317 -8.06 -29.33 -2.43
C ARG A 317 -9.40 -29.09 -1.71
N LEU A 318 -9.36 -28.82 -0.41
CA LEU A 318 -10.56 -28.52 0.38
C LEU A 318 -11.08 -27.09 0.16
N ALA A 319 -10.22 -26.19 -0.32
CA ALA A 319 -10.54 -24.79 -0.58
C ALA A 319 -10.99 -24.52 -2.03
N VAL A 320 -10.68 -25.43 -2.97
CA VAL A 320 -10.93 -25.23 -4.42
C VAL A 320 -12.41 -25.00 -4.72
N ASP A 321 -13.30 -25.76 -4.07
CA ASP A 321 -14.75 -25.66 -4.30
C ASP A 321 -15.40 -24.44 -3.59
N TYR A 322 -14.62 -23.68 -2.81
CA TYR A 322 -15.07 -22.57 -1.98
C TYR A 322 -14.26 -21.29 -2.24
N GLU A 323 -13.94 -21.04 -3.51
CA GLU A 323 -13.11 -19.91 -3.95
C GLU A 323 -13.73 -18.55 -3.57
N ASN A 324 -15.06 -18.43 -3.63
CA ASN A 324 -15.75 -17.20 -3.25
C ASN A 324 -15.57 -16.87 -1.77
N GLU A 325 -15.71 -17.86 -0.90
CA GLU A 325 -15.52 -17.67 0.54
C GLU A 325 -14.06 -17.47 0.90
N LEU A 326 -13.13 -18.08 0.16
CA LEU A 326 -11.71 -17.76 0.27
C LEU A 326 -11.45 -16.31 -0.18
N ASN A 327 -12.10 -15.84 -1.23
CA ASN A 327 -11.98 -14.45 -1.69
C ASN A 327 -12.44 -13.47 -0.60
N ASP A 328 -13.57 -13.72 0.06
CA ASP A 328 -14.05 -12.90 1.19
C ASP A 328 -13.03 -12.82 2.35
N VAL A 329 -12.32 -13.93 2.62
CA VAL A 329 -11.22 -13.97 3.60
C VAL A 329 -10.03 -13.13 3.12
N VAL A 330 -9.65 -13.29 1.86
CA VAL A 330 -8.44 -12.67 1.27
C VAL A 330 -8.60 -11.16 1.13
N GLU A 331 -9.78 -10.66 0.75
CA GLU A 331 -10.06 -9.22 0.69
C GLU A 331 -9.90 -8.55 2.07
N CYS A 332 -10.38 -9.19 3.12
CA CYS A 332 -10.14 -8.72 4.49
C CYS A 332 -8.65 -8.83 4.89
N PHE A 333 -7.97 -9.87 4.42
CA PHE A 333 -6.55 -10.07 4.69
C PHE A 333 -5.67 -9.00 4.03
N GLU A 334 -5.97 -8.59 2.80
CA GLU A 334 -5.33 -7.46 2.11
C GLU A 334 -5.35 -6.20 2.99
N LYS A 335 -6.50 -5.89 3.57
CA LYS A 335 -6.68 -4.75 4.50
C LYS A 335 -5.90 -4.91 5.79
N LEU A 336 -5.88 -6.10 6.39
CA LEU A 336 -5.05 -6.36 7.57
C LEU A 336 -3.55 -6.18 7.30
N ILE A 337 -3.07 -6.58 6.11
CA ILE A 337 -1.67 -6.37 5.71
C ILE A 337 -1.38 -4.89 5.50
N ALA A 338 -2.27 -4.14 4.85
CA ALA A 338 -2.12 -2.69 4.69
C ALA A 338 -2.07 -1.99 6.06
N ILE A 339 -2.96 -2.35 7.00
CA ILE A 339 -2.92 -1.85 8.39
C ILE A 339 -1.58 -2.19 9.04
N ARG A 340 -1.10 -3.43 8.88
CA ARG A 340 0.18 -3.86 9.49
C ARG A 340 1.38 -3.09 8.94
N LEU A 341 1.41 -2.83 7.64
CA LEU A 341 2.43 -1.99 6.99
C LEU A 341 2.32 -0.51 7.44
N ASN A 342 1.12 -0.04 7.72
CA ASN A 342 0.89 1.32 8.22
C ASN A 342 1.30 1.53 9.68
N MET A 343 1.39 0.45 10.48
CA MET A 343 1.86 0.53 11.87
C MET A 343 3.37 0.79 11.99
N GLY A 344 4.14 0.65 10.91
CA GLY A 344 5.60 0.81 10.92
C GLY A 344 6.34 -0.34 11.62
N MET A 345 7.66 -0.16 11.79
CA MET A 345 8.47 -1.00 12.69
C MET A 345 8.40 -0.43 14.11
N SER A 346 8.59 -1.27 15.13
CA SER A 346 8.75 -0.74 16.48
C SER A 346 10.02 0.11 16.57
N ASP A 347 9.99 1.17 17.37
CA ASP A 347 11.17 2.00 17.68
C ASP A 347 12.33 1.18 18.29
N ASP A 348 12.03 -0.01 18.81
CA ASP A 348 12.99 -0.91 19.44
C ASP A 348 13.78 -1.75 18.41
N HIS A 349 13.25 -1.97 17.21
CA HIS A 349 13.97 -2.71 16.15
C HIS A 349 15.24 -1.98 15.70
N ASN A 350 15.15 -0.67 15.46
CA ASN A 350 16.29 0.15 15.01
C ASN A 350 17.38 0.35 16.08
N LYS A 351 17.09 0.07 17.36
CA LYS A 351 18.02 0.29 18.47
C LYS A 351 18.83 -0.94 18.83
N HIS A 352 18.48 -2.13 18.33
CA HIS A 352 18.82 -3.38 19.03
C HIS A 352 19.35 -4.52 18.15
N MET A 353 19.90 -4.24 16.97
CA MET A 353 20.77 -5.19 16.24
C MET A 353 22.02 -5.55 17.06
N VAL A 354 21.86 -6.46 18.01
CA VAL A 354 22.95 -7.12 18.74
C VAL A 354 22.75 -8.61 18.59
N VAL A 355 23.33 -9.16 17.53
CA VAL A 355 23.39 -10.60 17.31
C VAL A 355 24.21 -11.23 18.43
N CYS A 356 23.57 -12.04 19.26
CA CYS A 356 24.26 -12.97 20.16
C CYS A 356 24.73 -14.17 19.34
N ASP A 357 26.02 -14.23 19.02
CA ASP A 357 26.61 -15.39 18.35
C ASP A 357 26.64 -16.59 19.31
N ILE A 358 25.76 -17.57 19.06
CA ILE A 358 25.57 -18.75 19.90
C ILE A 358 26.83 -19.64 19.95
N SER A 359 27.72 -19.52 18.97
CA SER A 359 28.98 -20.26 18.89
C SER A 359 30.09 -19.65 19.78
N GLU A 360 29.94 -18.38 20.19
CA GLU A 360 30.92 -17.70 21.01
C GLU A 360 30.68 -17.88 22.52
N ARG A 361 31.77 -18.04 23.29
CA ARG A 361 31.71 -18.11 24.75
C ARG A 361 31.04 -16.86 25.33
N TYR A 362 30.15 -17.03 26.30
CA TYR A 362 29.40 -15.98 27.01
C TYR A 362 30.21 -14.70 27.34
N LYS A 363 31.48 -14.82 27.76
CA LYS A 363 32.34 -13.66 28.06
C LYS A 363 32.61 -12.76 26.85
N LYS A 364 32.69 -13.31 25.64
CA LYS A 364 32.87 -12.55 24.39
C LYS A 364 31.59 -11.85 23.96
N ASN A 365 30.46 -12.56 23.94
CA ASN A 365 29.14 -11.97 23.68
C ASN A 365 28.84 -10.83 24.67
N LYS A 366 29.08 -11.04 25.97
CA LYS A 366 28.94 -10.00 26.99
C LYS A 366 29.82 -8.78 26.76
N LYS A 367 31.03 -8.96 26.20
CA LYS A 367 31.95 -7.85 25.89
C LYS A 367 31.52 -7.08 24.64
N ARG A 368 30.99 -7.77 23.62
CA ARG A 368 30.33 -7.16 22.44
C ARG A 368 29.10 -6.36 22.86
N MET A 369 28.19 -6.97 23.62
CA MET A 369 27.00 -6.30 24.17
C MET A 369 27.38 -5.04 24.95
N LYS A 370 28.40 -5.09 25.82
CA LYS A 370 28.88 -3.92 26.56
C LYS A 370 29.48 -2.83 25.66
N LYS A 371 30.23 -3.19 24.60
CA LYS A 371 30.79 -2.20 23.67
C LYS A 371 29.69 -1.47 22.90
N THR A 372 28.70 -2.20 22.40
CA THR A 372 27.57 -1.62 21.67
C THR A 372 26.72 -0.75 22.60
N TYR A 373 26.35 -1.24 23.79
CA TYR A 373 25.59 -0.44 24.77
C TYR A 373 26.34 0.82 25.25
N VAL A 374 27.67 0.81 25.33
CA VAL A 374 28.46 1.99 25.72
C VAL A 374 28.57 2.99 24.57
N GLN A 375 28.65 2.56 23.31
CA GLN A 375 28.58 3.46 22.16
C GLN A 375 27.23 4.19 22.07
N TYR A 376 26.12 3.53 22.38
CA TYR A 376 24.79 4.18 22.35
C TYR A 376 24.49 5.06 23.57
N LYS A 377 25.11 4.81 24.73
CA LYS A 377 24.91 5.67 25.92
C LYS A 377 25.67 7.01 25.84
N TYR A 378 26.66 7.10 24.97
CA TYR A 378 27.54 8.28 24.83
C TYR A 378 27.70 8.79 23.39
N GLY A 379 27.03 8.17 22.41
CA GLY A 379 26.91 8.70 21.06
C GLY A 379 25.79 9.72 21.00
N LYS A 380 26.16 10.99 21.21
CA LYS A 380 25.39 12.16 20.75
C LYS A 380 25.49 12.27 19.24
#